data_AF-A0A257YNZ1-F1
#
_entry.id   AF-A0A257YNZ1-F1
#
_cell.length_a   1.000
_cell.length_b   1.000
_cell.length_c   1.000
_cell.angle_alpha   90.00
_cell.angle_beta   90.00
_cell.angle_gamma   90.00
#
_symmetry.space_group_name_H-M   'P 1'
#
loop_
_entity.id
_entity.type
_entity.pdbx_description
1 polymer ?
#
loop_
_entity_poly.entity_id
_entity_poly.type
_entity_poly.pdbx_seq_one_letter_code
_entity_poly.pdbx_strand_id
1 'polypeptide(L)'
;LVSGAITGEAARMEDLEAVKRVLPKTPVLANTGVKHDTVAEVLRIADGCIVGSALKRGGDTWAAVDPDRAQDFMDRVRAARKATGVPQ
;
A
#
# COMPACT_ATOMS: atom_id res chain seq x y z
N LEU A 1 -9.75 7.41 0.94
CA LEU A 1 -8.62 6.74 1.61
C LEU A 1 -9.19 5.74 2.59
N VAL A 2 -8.60 4.56 2.71
CA VAL A 2 -8.97 3.55 3.72
C VAL A 2 -7.80 3.38 4.68
N SER A 3 -8.07 3.56 5.97
CA SER A 3 -7.09 3.52 7.07
C SER A 3 -7.45 2.38 8.03
N GLY A 4 -6.44 1.84 8.73
CA GLY A 4 -6.68 0.97 9.89
C GLY A 4 -7.28 1.76 11.05
N ALA A 5 -7.89 1.06 12.01
CA ALA A 5 -8.50 1.66 13.20
C ALA A 5 -7.45 2.38 14.10
N ILE A 6 -6.18 1.98 14.01
CA ILE A 6 -5.05 2.55 14.74
C ILE A 6 -3.94 2.90 13.75
N THR A 7 -3.27 4.04 13.96
CA THR A 7 -2.12 4.49 13.15
C THR A 7 -1.01 3.44 13.18
N GLY A 8 -0.62 2.93 12.00
CA GLY A 8 0.40 1.89 11.83
C GLY A 8 -0.16 0.48 11.67
N GLU A 9 -1.44 0.28 11.95
CA GLU A 9 -2.14 -0.99 11.69
C GLU A 9 -2.69 -1.00 10.27
N ALA A 10 -2.51 -2.11 9.55
CA ALA A 10 -3.04 -2.22 8.19
C ALA A 10 -4.55 -2.07 8.19
N ALA A 11 -5.09 -1.32 7.22
CA ALA A 11 -6.52 -1.44 6.92
C ALA A 11 -6.81 -2.92 6.64
N ARG A 12 -7.85 -3.47 7.27
CA ARG A 12 -8.24 -4.86 6.99
C ARG A 12 -8.62 -4.95 5.51
N MET A 13 -8.18 -6.01 4.85
CA MET A 13 -8.45 -6.20 3.42
C MET A 13 -9.95 -6.20 3.13
N GLU A 14 -10.75 -6.75 4.04
CA GLU A 14 -12.22 -6.72 4.00
C GLU A 14 -12.80 -5.31 3.92
N ASP A 15 -12.24 -4.36 4.67
CA ASP A 15 -12.72 -2.97 4.69
C ASP A 15 -12.39 -2.28 3.36
N LEU A 16 -11.20 -2.57 2.80
CA LEU A 16 -10.76 -2.07 1.51
C LEU A 16 -11.63 -2.62 0.35
N GLU A 17 -11.97 -3.91 0.38
CA GLU A 17 -12.89 -4.55 -0.58
C GLU A 17 -14.30 -3.97 -0.49
N ALA A 18 -14.82 -3.79 0.73
CA ALA A 18 -16.15 -3.24 0.95
C ALA A 18 -16.26 -1.83 0.34
N VAL A 19 -15.26 -0.97 0.58
CA VAL A 19 -15.21 0.38 0.01
C VAL A 19 -15.08 0.34 -1.51
N LYS A 20 -14.19 -0.50 -2.06
CA LYS A 20 -14.01 -0.61 -3.52
C LYS A 20 -15.28 -1.06 -4.23
N ARG A 21 -16.05 -1.94 -3.61
CA ARG A 21 -17.33 -2.46 -4.14
C ARG A 21 -18.41 -1.40 -4.25
N VAL A 22 -18.50 -0.48 -3.27
CA VAL A 22 -19.53 0.58 -3.28
C VAL A 22 -19.09 1.82 -4.05
N LEU A 23 -17.79 1.99 -4.32
CA LEU A 23 -17.23 3.11 -5.08
C LEU A 23 -16.45 2.64 -6.33
N PRO A 24 -17.11 2.00 -7.32
CA PRO A 24 -16.42 1.37 -8.46
C PRO A 24 -15.68 2.36 -9.37
N LYS A 25 -16.06 3.65 -9.35
CA LYS A 25 -15.49 4.71 -10.20
C LYS A 25 -14.55 5.66 -9.47
N THR A 26 -14.53 5.63 -8.14
CA THR A 26 -13.71 6.55 -7.34
C THR A 26 -12.41 5.83 -6.96
N PRO A 27 -11.23 6.43 -7.19
CA PRO A 27 -9.97 5.85 -6.76
C PRO A 27 -9.93 5.60 -5.24
N VAL A 28 -9.58 4.39 -4.84
CA VAL A 28 -9.45 3.96 -3.45
C VAL A 28 -7.97 3.66 -3.17
N LEU A 29 -7.41 4.38 -2.20
CA LEU A 29 -6.03 4.18 -1.75
C LEU A 29 -6.00 3.67 -0.31
N ALA A 30 -5.18 2.66 -0.04
CA ALA A 30 -4.84 2.22 1.31
C ALA A 30 -3.70 3.10 1.87
N ASN A 31 -3.78 3.59 3.10
CA ASN A 31 -2.80 4.54 3.63
C ASN A 31 -2.12 4.13 4.95
N THR A 32 -2.54 3.04 5.58
CA THR A 32 -2.02 2.61 6.88
C THR A 32 -1.57 1.15 6.78
N GLY A 33 -0.43 0.83 7.41
CA GLY A 33 0.14 -0.52 7.49
C GLY A 33 0.64 -1.13 6.18
N VAL A 34 0.79 -0.32 5.12
CA VAL A 34 1.36 -0.75 3.85
C VAL A 34 2.87 -0.97 4.02
N LYS A 35 3.35 -2.15 3.64
CA LYS A 35 4.71 -2.63 3.80
C LYS A 35 5.15 -3.41 2.57
N HIS A 36 6.43 -3.76 2.51
CA HIS A 36 7.02 -4.57 1.43
C HIS A 36 6.33 -5.93 1.24
N ASP A 37 5.91 -6.56 2.31
CA ASP A 37 5.22 -7.86 2.30
C ASP A 37 3.72 -7.74 1.95
N THR A 38 3.06 -6.63 2.31
CA THR A 38 1.62 -6.45 2.10
C THR A 38 1.24 -5.73 0.80
N VAL A 39 2.16 -4.97 0.19
CA VAL A 39 1.82 -4.09 -0.95
C VAL A 39 1.24 -4.83 -2.15
N ALA A 40 1.69 -6.06 -2.42
CA ALA A 40 1.18 -6.84 -3.54
C ALA A 40 -0.30 -7.20 -3.34
N GLU A 41 -0.69 -7.58 -2.12
CA GLU A 41 -2.06 -7.93 -1.78
C GLU A 41 -2.96 -6.69 -1.80
N VAL A 42 -2.48 -5.58 -1.22
CA VAL A 42 -3.18 -4.28 -1.23
C VAL A 42 -3.52 -3.86 -2.66
N LEU A 43 -2.56 -3.95 -3.59
CA LEU A 43 -2.73 -3.54 -4.98
C LEU A 43 -3.60 -4.51 -5.82
N ARG A 44 -4.02 -5.66 -5.28
CA ARG A 44 -5.07 -6.48 -5.92
C ARG A 44 -6.45 -5.84 -5.81
N ILE A 45 -6.63 -4.92 -4.85
CA ILE A 45 -7.93 -4.39 -4.43
C ILE A 45 -7.97 -2.87 -4.58
N ALA A 46 -6.94 -2.19 -4.07
CA ALA A 46 -6.78 -0.74 -4.14
C ALA A 46 -6.20 -0.29 -5.48
N ASP A 47 -6.53 0.93 -5.87
CA ASP A 47 -5.92 1.60 -7.03
C ASP A 47 -4.50 2.11 -6.72
N GLY A 48 -4.13 2.15 -5.45
CA GLY A 48 -2.81 2.56 -4.99
C GLY A 48 -2.70 2.56 -3.48
N CYS A 49 -1.55 3.03 -2.99
CA CYS A 49 -1.26 3.08 -1.57
C CYS A 49 -0.41 4.29 -1.18
N ILE A 50 -0.51 4.68 0.09
CA ILE A 50 0.39 5.63 0.74
C ILE A 50 1.24 4.82 1.72
N VAL A 51 2.56 4.99 1.64
CA VAL A 51 3.54 4.26 2.46
C VAL A 51 4.49 5.26 3.14
N GLY A 52 4.82 4.99 4.41
CA GLY A 52 5.64 5.88 5.24
C GLY A 52 6.80 5.14 5.89
N SER A 53 6.62 4.75 7.16
CA SER A 53 7.65 4.13 7.99
C SER A 53 8.32 2.90 7.36
N ALA A 54 7.60 2.12 6.54
CA ALA A 54 8.18 1.01 5.81
C ALA A 54 9.33 1.40 4.86
N LEU A 55 9.40 2.66 4.41
CA LEU A 55 10.50 3.16 3.59
C LEU A 55 11.65 3.76 4.41
N LYS A 56 11.49 3.95 5.72
CA LYS A 56 12.47 4.63 6.58
C LYS A 56 13.42 3.63 7.23
N ARG A 57 14.63 4.05 7.60
CA ARG A 57 15.60 3.16 8.28
C ARG A 57 14.99 2.52 9.52
N GLY A 58 15.12 1.21 9.65
CA GLY A 58 14.57 0.46 10.80
C GLY A 58 13.04 0.45 10.94
N GLY A 59 12.29 1.06 10.03
CA GLY A 59 10.84 1.22 10.19
C GLY A 59 10.47 2.37 11.14
N ASP A 60 11.44 3.20 11.53
CA ASP A 60 11.21 4.32 12.43
C ASP A 60 10.61 5.51 11.69
N THR A 61 9.46 5.98 12.15
CA THR A 61 8.74 7.14 11.61
C THR A 61 9.59 8.41 11.60
N TRP A 62 10.55 8.55 12.52
CA TRP A 62 11.40 9.75 12.62
C TRP A 62 12.69 9.64 11.83
N ALA A 63 13.08 8.44 11.40
CA ALA A 63 14.27 8.24 10.60
C ALA A 63 14.14 8.79 9.18
N ALA A 64 15.29 8.98 8.53
CA ALA A 64 15.35 9.28 7.10
C ALA A 64 14.82 8.10 6.27
N VAL A 65 14.33 8.40 5.08
CA VAL A 65 14.03 7.38 4.06
C VAL A 65 15.32 6.66 3.71
N ASP A 66 15.21 5.34 3.60
CA ASP A 66 16.27 4.45 3.15
C ASP A 66 16.09 4.20 1.64
N PRO A 67 17.02 4.65 0.78
CA PRO A 67 16.90 4.49 -0.67
C PRO A 67 16.75 3.03 -1.11
N ASP A 68 17.43 2.10 -0.47
CA ASP A 68 17.40 0.68 -0.85
C ASP A 68 16.04 0.08 -0.51
N ARG A 69 15.47 0.46 0.64
CA ARG A 69 14.10 0.07 1.00
C ARG A 69 13.06 0.67 0.07
N ALA A 70 13.23 1.93 -0.34
CA ALA A 70 12.34 2.57 -1.29
C ALA A 70 12.39 1.87 -2.67
N GLN A 71 13.58 1.49 -3.12
CA GLN A 71 13.78 0.74 -4.35
C GLN A 71 13.10 -0.64 -4.29
N ASP A 72 13.37 -1.44 -3.25
CA ASP A 72 12.74 -2.76 -3.07
C ASP A 72 11.21 -2.66 -3.02
N PHE A 73 10.67 -1.66 -2.32
CA PHE A 73 9.23 -1.42 -2.29
C PHE A 73 8.66 -1.19 -3.69
N MET A 74 9.31 -0.32 -4.47
CA MET A 74 8.84 0.01 -5.82
C MET A 74 9.01 -1.15 -6.79
N ASP A 75 10.01 -2.01 -6.64
CA ASP A 75 10.17 -3.20 -7.47
C ASP A 75 9.02 -4.20 -7.24
N ARG A 76 8.58 -4.36 -5.98
CA ARG A 76 7.39 -5.14 -5.64
C ARG A 76 6.10 -4.53 -6.19
N VAL A 77 5.94 -3.21 -6.10
CA VAL A 77 4.80 -2.48 -6.70
C VAL A 77 4.74 -2.71 -8.22
N ARG A 78 5.88 -2.57 -8.91
CA ARG A 78 5.96 -2.78 -10.37
C ARG A 78 5.62 -4.22 -10.74
N ALA A 79 6.13 -5.19 -9.99
CA ALA A 79 5.81 -6.61 -10.19
C ALA A 79 4.30 -6.88 -9.99
N ALA A 80 3.70 -6.35 -8.92
CA ALA A 80 2.27 -6.50 -8.64
C ALA A 80 1.40 -5.91 -9.76
N ARG A 81 1.73 -4.71 -10.27
CA ARG A 81 0.98 -4.05 -11.37
C ARG A 81 1.06 -4.80 -12.70
N LYS A 82 2.23 -5.39 -13.01
CA LYS A 82 2.37 -6.25 -14.20
C LYS A 82 1.48 -7.49 -14.11
N ALA A 83 1.34 -8.06 -12.92
CA ALA A 83 0.51 -9.23 -12.69
C ALA A 83 -1.01 -8.94 -12.76
N THR A 84 -1.43 -7.70 -12.49
CA THR A 84 -2.86 -7.30 -12.52
C THR A 84 -3.33 -6.75 -13.88
N GLY A 85 -2.45 -6.69 -14.89
CA GLY A 85 -2.84 -6.29 -16.26
C GLY A 85 -3.17 -4.81 -16.46
N VAL A 86 -2.86 -3.95 -15.48
CA VAL A 86 -3.02 -2.50 -15.62
C VAL A 86 -1.86 -1.96 -16.47
N PRO A 87 -2.11 -1.29 -17.61
CA PRO A 87 -1.05 -0.69 -18.41
C PRO A 87 -0.25 0.32 -17.58
N GLN A 88 1.08 0.31 -17.72
CA GLN A 88 1.96 1.30 -17.09
C GLN A 88 1.89 2.65 -17.81
#